data_AF-H1W4L8-F1
#
_entry.id   AF-H1W4L8-F1
#
_cell.length_a   1.000
_cell.length_b   1.000
_cell.length_c   1.000
_cell.angle_alpha   90.00
_cell.angle_beta   90.00
_cell.angle_gamma   90.00
#
_symmetry.space_group_name_H-M   'P 1'
#
loop_
_entity.id
_entity.type
_entity.pdbx_description
1 polymer ?
#
loop_
_entity_poly.entity_id
_entity_poly.type
_entity_poly.pdbx_seq_one_letter_code
_entity_poly.pdbx_strand_id
1 'polypeptide(L)'
;MDGLNMYRTIRVGEVLSDFRTLQYYIAAAPTDPTNMEDYYTEGWAALRQCSLDGQHILDCAADTSVPTVNGGPLEQEKAELNQ
;
A
#
# COMPACT_ATOMS: atom_id res chain seq x y z
N MET A 1 -2.73 -27.26 -14.67
CA MET A 1 -2.59 -26.18 -13.67
C MET A 1 -3.53 -26.48 -12.52
N ASP A 2 -3.05 -26.40 -11.28
CA ASP A 2 -3.78 -26.81 -10.06
C ASP A 2 -4.85 -25.80 -9.59
N GLY A 3 -5.05 -24.69 -10.31
CA GLY A 3 -6.03 -23.65 -9.99
C GLY A 3 -5.64 -22.75 -8.81
N LEU A 4 -4.56 -23.07 -8.09
CA LEU A 4 -4.09 -22.30 -6.94
C LEU A 4 -3.62 -20.90 -7.35
N ASN A 5 -3.05 -20.79 -8.55
CA ASN A 5 -2.61 -19.53 -9.13
C ASN A 5 -3.78 -18.53 -9.27
N MET A 6 -4.94 -18.97 -9.78
CA MET A 6 -6.12 -18.10 -9.94
C MET A 6 -6.62 -17.54 -8.61
N TYR A 7 -6.68 -18.35 -7.55
CA TYR A 7 -7.09 -17.88 -6.22
C TYR A 7 -6.08 -16.89 -5.62
N ARG A 8 -4.77 -17.11 -5.85
CA ARG A 8 -3.72 -16.16 -5.45
C ARG A 8 -3.85 -14.84 -6.21
N THR A 9 -4.06 -14.88 -7.53
CA THR A 9 -4.28 -13.67 -8.33
C THR A 9 -5.47 -12.86 -7.82
N ILE A 10 -6.60 -13.52 -7.55
CA ILE A 10 -7.79 -12.87 -6.97
C ILE A 10 -7.43 -12.23 -5.64
N ARG A 11 -6.76 -12.96 -4.75
CA ARG A 11 -6.41 -12.47 -3.41
C ARG A 11 -5.45 -11.28 -3.46
N VAL A 12 -4.44 -11.33 -4.33
CA VAL A 12 -3.51 -10.20 -4.55
C VAL A 12 -4.27 -8.99 -5.09
N GLY A 13 -5.20 -9.20 -6.03
CA GLY A 13 -6.06 -8.14 -6.56
C GLY A 13 -6.90 -7.45 -5.48
N GLU A 14 -7.52 -8.23 -4.57
CA GLU A 14 -8.26 -7.70 -3.42
C GLU A 14 -7.36 -6.87 -2.51
N VAL A 15 -6.20 -7.41 -2.12
CA VAL A 15 -5.25 -6.71 -1.24
C VAL A 15 -4.74 -5.41 -1.86
N LEU A 16 -4.43 -5.41 -3.15
CA LEU A 16 -4.00 -4.19 -3.86
C LEU A 16 -5.14 -3.16 -3.97
N SER A 17 -6.38 -3.60 -4.13
CA SER A 17 -7.55 -2.73 -4.14
C SER A 17 -7.77 -2.07 -2.76
N ASP A 18 -7.69 -2.85 -1.69
CA ASP A 18 -7.78 -2.35 -0.31
C ASP A 18 -6.63 -1.39 -0.02
N PHE A 19 -5.41 -1.74 -0.44
CA PHE A 19 -4.24 -0.88 -0.25
C PHE A 19 -4.40 0.44 -0.99
N ARG A 20 -4.89 0.45 -2.24
CA ARG A 20 -5.17 1.68 -2.99
C ARG A 20 -6.15 2.60 -2.25
N THR A 21 -7.14 2.02 -1.59
CA THR A 21 -8.10 2.77 -0.76
C THR A 21 -7.39 3.41 0.44
N LEU A 22 -6.49 2.67 1.11
CA LEU A 22 -5.67 3.22 2.19
C LEU A 22 -4.73 4.33 1.71
N GLN A 23 -4.11 4.18 0.54
CA GLN A 23 -3.25 5.22 -0.04
C GLN A 23 -4.01 6.53 -0.23
N TYR A 24 -5.24 6.47 -0.73
CA TYR A 24 -6.10 7.64 -0.89
C TYR A 24 -6.37 8.34 0.45
N TYR A 25 -6.73 7.58 1.49
CA TYR A 25 -7.01 8.16 2.81
C TYR A 25 -5.78 8.71 3.52
N ILE A 26 -4.62 8.06 3.37
CA ILE A 26 -3.35 8.57 3.90
C ILE A 26 -3.00 9.90 3.24
N ALA A 27 -3.07 9.97 1.90
CA ALA A 27 -2.74 11.19 1.15
C ALA A 27 -3.73 12.34 1.40
N ALA A 28 -4.98 12.03 1.75
CA ALA A 28 -6.02 13.01 2.06
C ALA A 28 -6.10 13.37 3.56
N ALA A 29 -5.23 12.81 4.42
CA ALA A 29 -5.27 13.06 5.85
C ALA A 29 -5.04 14.56 6.16
N PRO A 30 -5.87 15.19 7.02
CA PRO A 30 -5.74 16.60 7.30
C PRO A 30 -4.54 16.88 8.21
N THR A 31 -3.69 17.82 7.82
CA THR A 31 -2.55 18.30 8.62
C THR A 31 -2.83 19.62 9.32
N ASP A 32 -3.81 20.37 8.82
CA ASP A 32 -4.12 21.72 9.26
C ASP A 32 -5.60 21.86 9.62
N PRO A 33 -5.91 22.50 10.77
CA PRO A 33 -7.27 22.83 11.15
C PRO A 33 -7.86 23.99 10.33
N THR A 34 -9.20 24.06 10.29
CA THR A 34 -9.90 25.25 9.80
C THR A 34 -9.67 26.47 10.70
N ASN A 35 -9.59 26.28 12.02
CA ASN A 35 -9.21 27.33 12.97
C ASN A 35 -7.76 27.12 13.42
N MET A 36 -6.88 28.07 13.09
CA MET A 36 -5.46 27.98 13.43
C MET A 36 -5.16 28.03 14.94
N GLU A 37 -6.10 28.47 15.78
CA GLU A 37 -5.97 28.38 17.24
C GLU A 37 -5.86 26.92 17.71
N ASP A 38 -6.45 25.97 16.96
CA ASP A 38 -6.42 24.55 17.29
C ASP A 38 -5.12 23.85 16.87
N TYR A 39 -4.25 24.54 16.12
CA TYR A 39 -3.09 23.92 15.46
C TYR A 39 -2.17 23.19 16.43
N TYR A 40 -1.96 23.73 17.63
CA TYR A 40 -1.08 23.16 18.66
C TYR A 40 -1.79 22.25 19.67
N THR A 41 -3.08 21.98 19.50
CA THR A 41 -3.77 21.00 20.34
C THR A 41 -3.23 19.60 20.09
N GLU A 42 -3.31 18.74 21.11
CA GLU A 42 -2.80 17.37 21.05
C GLU A 42 -3.42 16.56 19.91
N GLY A 43 -4.73 16.72 19.66
CA GLY A 43 -5.42 16.03 18.57
C GLY A 43 -4.84 16.38 17.18
N TRP A 44 -4.57 17.66 16.94
CA TRP A 44 -3.96 18.10 15.68
C TRP A 44 -2.48 17.72 15.58
N ALA A 45 -1.75 17.68 16.69
CA ALA A 45 -0.39 17.14 16.72
C ALA A 45 -0.37 15.65 16.35
N ALA A 46 -1.31 14.86 16.89
CA ALA A 46 -1.45 13.44 16.57
C ALA A 46 -1.79 13.21 15.09
N LEU A 47 -2.73 13.97 14.52
CA LEU A 47 -3.11 13.87 13.10
C LEU A 47 -1.92 14.13 12.16
N ARG A 48 -1.12 15.15 12.45
CA ARG A 48 0.10 15.43 11.67
C ARG A 48 1.13 14.31 11.79
N GLN A 49 1.31 13.73 12.98
CA GLN A 49 2.21 12.58 13.14
C GLN A 49 1.70 11.38 12.34
N CYS A 50 0.40 11.07 12.39
CA CYS A 50 -0.19 10.01 11.58
C CYS A 50 -0.02 10.24 10.07
N SER A 51 -0.11 11.49 9.61
CA SER A 51 0.14 11.82 8.20
C SER A 51 1.59 11.53 7.80
N LEU A 52 2.58 11.86 8.65
CA LEU A 52 3.99 11.53 8.42
C LEU A 52 4.24 10.02 8.41
N ASP A 53 3.69 9.30 9.40
CA ASP A 53 3.82 7.85 9.49
C ASP A 53 3.16 7.16 8.29
N GLY A 54 2.00 7.66 7.86
CA GLY A 54 1.31 7.20 6.67
C GLY A 54 2.13 7.42 5.40
N GLN A 55 2.74 8.59 5.22
CA GLN A 55 3.63 8.86 4.09
C GLN A 55 4.81 7.88 4.06
N HIS A 56 5.37 7.54 5.22
CA HIS A 56 6.45 6.55 5.30
C HIS A 56 6.01 5.16 4.82
N ILE A 57 4.76 4.75 5.09
CA ILE A 57 4.19 3.50 4.57
C ILE A 57 4.11 3.55 3.04
N LEU A 58 3.69 4.68 2.46
CA LEU A 58 3.61 4.86 1.00
C LEU A 58 4.99 4.76 0.34
N ASP A 59 5.99 5.40 0.94
CA ASP A 59 7.36 5.41 0.43
C ASP A 59 8.00 4.01 0.51
N CYS A 60 7.71 3.24 1.58
CA CYS A 60 8.19 1.87 1.74
C CYS A 60 7.49 0.88 0.79
N ALA A 61 6.21 1.09 0.49
CA ALA A 61 5.41 0.17 -0.33
C ALA A 61 5.65 0.31 -1.85
N ALA A 62 6.66 1.09 -2.26
CA ALA A 62 6.88 1.47 -3.66
C ALA A 62 7.22 0.29 -4.59
N ASP A 63 7.61 -0.88 -4.07
CA ASP A 63 7.87 -2.06 -4.90
C ASP A 63 6.76 -3.12 -4.79
N THR A 64 5.74 -2.97 -5.63
CA THR A 64 4.71 -3.98 -5.87
C THR A 64 4.96 -4.74 -7.18
N SER A 65 6.19 -4.71 -7.72
CA SER A 65 6.48 -5.35 -9.00
C SER A 65 6.48 -6.87 -8.85
N VAL A 66 5.94 -7.56 -9.86
CA VAL A 66 6.10 -9.02 -9.96
C VAL A 66 7.56 -9.29 -10.31
N PRO A 67 8.28 -10.17 -9.59
CA PRO A 67 9.66 -10.50 -9.89
C PRO A 67 9.75 -11.03 -11.32
N THR A 68 10.42 -10.28 -12.18
CA THR A 68 10.76 -10.74 -13.52
C THR A 68 12.02 -11.58 -13.43
N VAL A 69 11.93 -12.87 -13.73
CA VAL A 69 13.11 -13.74 -13.79
C VAL A 69 13.63 -13.87 -15.21
N ASN A 70 14.96 -13.98 -15.33
CA ASN A 70 15.61 -14.28 -16.61
C ASN A 70 15.38 -15.75 -16.97
N GLY A 71 14.20 -16.06 -17.53
CA GLY A 71 13.80 -17.41 -17.90
C GLY A 71 12.57 -17.41 -18.82
N GLY A 72 12.22 -18.59 -19.34
CA GLY A 72 10.99 -18.76 -20.12
C GLY A 72 9.73 -18.66 -19.26
N PRO A 73 8.53 -18.74 -19.85
CA PRO A 73 7.25 -18.57 -19.14
C PRO A 73 7.08 -19.46 -17.90
N LEU A 74 7.67 -20.65 -17.90
CA LEU A 74 7.62 -21.59 -16.77
C LEU A 74 8.49 -21.16 -15.57
N GLU A 75 9.63 -20.51 -15.84
CA GLU A 75 10.46 -19.96 -14.76
C GLU A 75 9.81 -18.73 -14.15
N GLN A 76 9.12 -17.93 -14.97
CA GLN A 76 8.29 -16.81 -14.51
C GLN A 76 7.13 -17.29 -13.63
N GLU A 77 6.40 -18.33 -14.07
CA GLU A 77 5.31 -18.94 -13.27
C GLU A 77 5.84 -19.50 -11.94
N LYS A 78 7.02 -20.11 -11.92
CA LYS A 78 7.66 -20.59 -10.69
C LYS A 78 8.10 -19.46 -9.77
N ALA A 79 8.61 -18.35 -10.32
CA ALA A 79 8.98 -17.17 -9.55
C ALA A 79 7.75 -16.52 -8.89
N GLU A 80 6.63 -16.46 -9.62
CA GLU A 80 5.34 -15.98 -9.11
C GLU A 80 4.73 -16.89 -8.03
N LEU A 81 5.08 -18.18 -8.01
CA LEU A 81 4.64 -19.12 -6.98
C LEU A 81 5.44 -19.06 -5.67
N ASN A 82 6.67 -18.54 -5.72
CA ASN A 82 7.60 -18.45 -4.58
C ASN A 82 7.51 -17.14 -3.79
N GLN A 83 6.65 -16.20 -4.22
CA GLN A 83 6.23 -15.05 -3.41
C GLN A 83 5.14 -15.46 -2.41
#